data_AF-A0A4Q2YNP7-F1
#
_entry.id   AF-A0A4Q2YNP7-F1
#
_cell.length_a   1.000
_cell.length_b   1.000
_cell.length_c   1.000
_cell.angle_alpha   90.00
_cell.angle_beta   90.00
_cell.angle_gamma   90.00
#
_symmetry.space_group_name_H-M   'P 1'
#
loop_
_entity.id
_entity.type
_entity.pdbx_description
1 polymer ?
#
loop_
_entity_poly.entity_id
_entity_poly.type
_entity_poly.pdbx_seq_one_letter_code
_entity_poly.pdbx_strand_id
1 'polypeptide(L)'
;MFRPSDDACLYPFLIPSNLFAVSVLRKIATVHREARGDNAAATDAETLAAEVEAALKAHALIDDGKGGQVWAYEIDGFGNYVFMDDANVPSLSGLPLIDVVDKQDPIFLRTAALAWSERNPYFFKGTAAEGIGGPHIGLDMIWPMSIITRAMNADDDATILQCLRWLKTTHGGTGFMHESFHKDDPKNFTRSWFAWANALFGQLIVEVADKRPALLSRPL
;
A
#
# COMPACT_ATOMS: atom_id res chain seq x y z
N MET A 1 8.46 8.74 15.80
CA MET A 1 7.76 8.77 14.51
C MET A 1 7.00 7.46 14.37
N PHE A 2 5.79 7.50 13.84
CA PHE A 2 4.91 6.33 13.74
C PHE A 2 4.51 6.09 12.28
N ARG A 3 4.24 4.84 11.96
CA ARG A 3 3.67 4.38 10.69
C ARG A 3 2.16 4.65 10.66
N PRO A 4 1.51 4.50 9.48
CA PRO A 4 0.05 4.49 9.38
C PRO A 4 -0.64 3.33 10.12
N SER A 5 0.13 2.34 10.59
CA SER A 5 -0.33 1.29 11.51
C SER A 5 -0.34 1.73 12.99
N ASP A 6 0.06 2.96 13.29
CA ASP A 6 0.33 3.48 14.63
C ASP A 6 1.50 2.81 15.37
N ASP A 7 2.26 1.94 14.69
CA ASP A 7 3.51 1.37 15.22
C ASP A 7 4.68 2.33 15.06
N ALA A 8 5.63 2.29 15.99
CA ALA A 8 6.85 3.09 15.89
C ALA A 8 7.69 2.65 14.67
N CYS A 9 8.23 3.63 13.95
CA CYS A 9 9.19 3.35 12.87
C CYS A 9 10.49 2.76 13.46
N LEU A 10 11.14 1.84 12.73
CA LEU A 10 12.50 1.37 13.07
C LEU A 10 13.52 2.45 12.74
N TYR A 11 13.38 3.04 11.55
CA TYR A 11 14.16 4.20 11.14
C TYR A 11 13.27 5.43 10.88
N PRO A 12 13.76 6.65 11.16
CA PRO A 12 12.93 7.85 11.19
C PRO A 12 12.48 8.34 9.81
N PHE A 13 13.00 7.83 8.69
CA PHE A 13 12.50 8.25 7.38
C PHE A 13 11.64 7.16 6.77
N LEU A 14 10.34 7.23 7.02
CA LEU A 14 9.34 6.33 6.44
C LEU A 14 9.08 6.71 4.97
N ILE A 15 9.55 5.86 4.05
CA ILE A 15 9.61 6.17 2.62
C ILE A 15 8.22 6.31 1.99
N PRO A 16 7.23 5.42 2.22
CA PRO A 16 5.89 5.61 1.68
C PRO A 16 5.26 6.94 2.09
N SER A 17 5.47 7.37 3.34
CA SER A 17 4.91 8.63 3.85
C SER A 17 5.62 9.86 3.27
N ASN A 18 6.93 9.80 3.04
CA ASN A 18 7.66 10.90 2.39
C ASN A 18 7.30 11.00 0.89
N LEU A 19 7.15 9.87 0.19
CA LEU A 19 6.64 9.87 -1.19
C LEU A 19 5.21 10.44 -1.26
N PHE A 20 4.37 10.12 -0.28
CA PHE A 20 3.04 10.72 -0.17
C PHE A 20 3.09 12.23 0.09
N ALA A 21 3.98 12.69 0.97
CA ALA A 21 4.19 14.12 1.23
C ALA A 21 4.59 14.87 -0.07
N VAL A 22 5.48 14.31 -0.88
CA VAL A 22 5.85 14.89 -2.19
C VAL A 22 4.64 15.04 -3.11
N SER A 23 3.80 14.00 -3.23
CA SER A 23 2.58 14.07 -4.05
C SER A 23 1.61 15.13 -3.52
N VAL A 24 1.37 15.16 -2.21
CA VAL A 24 0.45 16.11 -1.57
C VAL A 24 0.96 17.55 -1.68
N LEU A 25 2.25 17.82 -1.52
CA LEU A 25 2.83 19.15 -1.68
C LEU A 25 2.60 19.71 -3.10
N ARG A 26 2.72 18.86 -4.12
CA ARG A 26 2.39 19.25 -5.51
C ARG A 26 0.90 19.57 -5.68
N LYS A 27 0.01 18.75 -5.09
CA LYS A 27 -1.43 19.03 -5.09
C LYS A 27 -1.76 20.34 -4.34
N ILE A 28 -1.09 20.61 -3.21
CA ILE A 28 -1.20 21.86 -2.45
C ILE A 28 -0.75 23.05 -3.30
N ALA A 29 0.35 22.92 -4.04
CA ALA A 29 0.82 23.97 -4.94
C ALA A 29 -0.23 24.33 -6.02
N THR A 30 -0.88 23.33 -6.62
CA THR A 30 -2.01 23.54 -7.54
C THR A 30 -3.13 24.35 -6.88
N VAL A 31 -3.55 23.99 -5.67
CA VAL A 31 -4.60 24.71 -4.94
C VAL A 31 -4.21 26.16 -4.65
N HIS A 32 -2.98 26.40 -4.18
CA HIS A 32 -2.49 27.76 -3.94
C HIS A 32 -2.47 28.60 -5.21
N ARG A 33 -1.99 28.03 -6.31
CA ARG A 33 -1.88 28.71 -7.60
C ARG A 33 -3.25 29.02 -8.20
N GLU A 34 -4.10 28.01 -8.33
CA GLU A 34 -5.33 28.08 -9.12
C GLU A 34 -6.53 28.62 -8.34
N ALA A 35 -6.67 28.23 -7.07
CA ALA A 35 -7.83 28.63 -6.27
C ALA A 35 -7.58 29.89 -5.43
N ARG A 36 -6.31 30.17 -5.06
CA ARG A 36 -5.96 31.28 -4.15
C ARG A 36 -5.18 32.40 -4.83
N GLY A 37 -4.58 32.16 -5.99
CA GLY A 37 -3.68 33.10 -6.65
C GLY A 37 -2.37 33.34 -5.89
N ASP A 38 -2.02 32.45 -4.95
CA ASP A 38 -0.86 32.55 -4.07
C ASP A 38 0.33 31.80 -4.70
N ASN A 39 0.99 32.45 -5.65
CA ASN A 39 2.13 31.86 -6.35
C ASN A 39 3.35 31.62 -5.44
N ALA A 40 3.50 32.40 -4.36
CA ALA A 40 4.64 32.24 -3.45
C ALA A 40 4.52 30.93 -2.68
N ALA A 41 3.37 30.69 -2.03
CA ALA A 41 3.14 29.43 -1.33
C ALA A 41 3.16 28.20 -2.26
N ALA A 42 2.70 28.35 -3.50
CA ALA A 42 2.80 27.30 -4.51
C ALA A 42 4.27 26.93 -4.82
N THR A 43 5.12 27.94 -5.02
CA THR A 43 6.56 27.73 -5.27
C THR A 43 7.27 27.14 -4.06
N ASP A 44 6.92 27.53 -2.83
CA ASP A 44 7.51 26.95 -1.62
C ASP A 44 7.17 25.45 -1.51
N ALA A 45 5.91 25.09 -1.76
CA ALA A 45 5.47 23.69 -1.74
C ALA A 45 6.14 22.84 -2.84
N GLU A 46 6.26 23.37 -4.06
CA GLU A 46 6.97 22.72 -5.17
C GLU A 46 8.46 22.53 -4.88
N THR A 47 9.09 23.55 -4.28
CA THR A 47 10.50 23.51 -3.90
C THR A 47 10.77 22.42 -2.87
N LEU A 48 9.97 22.37 -1.80
CA LEU A 48 10.09 21.32 -0.79
C LEU A 48 9.81 19.93 -1.37
N ALA A 49 8.81 19.79 -2.25
CA ALA A 49 8.52 18.53 -2.91
C ALA A 49 9.72 18.04 -3.75
N ALA A 50 10.36 18.95 -4.50
CA ALA A 50 11.54 18.64 -5.30
C ALA A 50 12.76 18.25 -4.45
N GLU A 51 12.99 18.96 -3.34
CA GLU A 51 14.05 18.66 -2.38
C GLU A 51 13.87 17.25 -1.79
N VAL A 52 12.68 16.95 -1.26
CA VAL A 52 12.38 15.65 -0.65
C VAL A 52 12.48 14.54 -1.69
N GLU A 53 11.91 14.73 -2.90
CA GLU A 53 12.01 13.72 -3.96
C GLU A 53 13.46 13.41 -4.35
N ALA A 54 14.30 14.44 -4.48
CA ALA A 54 15.71 14.27 -4.78
C ALA A 54 16.44 13.49 -3.67
N ALA A 55 16.19 13.81 -2.41
CA ALA A 55 16.75 13.09 -1.27
C ALA A 55 16.31 11.62 -1.24
N LEU A 56 15.03 11.34 -1.48
CA LEU A 56 14.51 9.97 -1.56
C LEU A 56 15.18 9.18 -2.69
N LYS A 57 15.27 9.74 -3.90
CA LYS A 57 15.94 9.04 -5.02
C LYS A 57 17.42 8.76 -4.75
N ALA A 58 18.11 9.64 -4.04
CA ALA A 58 19.51 9.48 -3.70
C ALA A 58 19.76 8.46 -2.58
N HIS A 59 18.83 8.31 -1.62
CA HIS A 59 19.10 7.59 -0.38
C HIS A 59 18.16 6.42 -0.07
N ALA A 60 16.99 6.35 -0.71
CA ALA A 60 15.95 5.37 -0.39
C ALA A 60 15.78 4.26 -1.44
N LEU A 61 16.51 4.31 -2.55
CA LEU A 61 16.56 3.22 -3.52
C LEU A 61 17.63 2.19 -3.11
N ILE A 62 17.22 0.93 -2.99
CA ILE A 62 18.06 -0.19 -2.60
C ILE A 62 18.05 -1.29 -3.66
N ASP A 63 19.05 -2.17 -3.62
CA ASP A 63 19.13 -3.33 -4.52
C ASP A 63 18.01 -4.34 -4.23
N ASP A 64 17.36 -4.84 -5.29
CA ASP A 64 16.29 -5.82 -5.20
C ASP A 64 16.77 -7.29 -5.09
N GLY A 65 18.08 -7.50 -5.07
CA GLY A 65 18.78 -8.78 -5.09
C GLY A 65 18.88 -9.43 -6.47
N LYS A 66 18.42 -8.75 -7.54
CA LYS A 66 18.33 -9.24 -8.92
C LYS A 66 18.90 -8.25 -9.94
N GLY A 67 19.67 -7.26 -9.47
CA GLY A 67 20.28 -6.23 -10.31
C GLY A 67 19.34 -5.07 -10.68
N GLY A 68 18.18 -4.99 -10.03
CA GLY A 68 17.26 -3.86 -10.09
C GLY A 68 17.27 -3.03 -8.81
N GLN A 69 16.45 -1.99 -8.80
CA GLN A 69 16.24 -1.14 -7.63
C GLN A 69 14.76 -1.12 -7.22
N VAL A 70 14.56 -1.05 -5.90
CA VAL A 70 13.26 -0.89 -5.23
C VAL A 70 13.36 0.18 -4.14
N TRP A 71 12.22 0.70 -3.71
CA TRP A 71 12.17 1.56 -2.53
C TRP A 71 12.37 0.76 -1.24
N ALA A 72 13.22 1.27 -0.34
CA ALA A 72 13.23 0.84 1.06
C ALA A 72 11.91 1.25 1.74
N TYR A 73 11.56 0.59 2.84
CA TYR A 73 10.40 0.97 3.65
C TYR A 73 10.75 2.11 4.60
N GLU A 74 11.89 2.00 5.31
CA GLU A 74 12.43 3.05 6.15
C GLU A 74 13.96 3.13 6.00
N ILE A 75 14.50 4.35 6.15
CA ILE A 75 15.95 4.62 6.19
C ILE A 75 16.28 5.57 7.36
N ASP A 76 17.54 5.64 7.75
CA ASP A 76 18.02 6.52 8.82
C ASP A 76 18.88 7.71 8.36
N GLY A 77 19.24 7.75 7.08
CA GLY A 77 20.15 8.77 6.52
C GLY A 77 21.65 8.50 6.76
N PHE A 78 22.00 7.44 7.50
CA PHE A 78 23.38 7.00 7.73
C PHE A 78 23.77 5.78 6.88
N GLY A 79 22.86 5.32 6.02
CA GLY A 79 23.04 4.18 5.12
C GLY A 79 22.34 2.90 5.58
N ASN A 80 21.67 2.91 6.73
CA ASN A 80 20.84 1.78 7.13
C ASN A 80 19.45 1.90 6.48
N TYR A 81 18.89 0.73 6.14
CA TYR A 81 17.56 0.61 5.59
C TYR A 81 16.88 -0.66 6.10
N VAL A 82 15.55 -0.66 6.04
CA VAL A 82 14.75 -1.89 6.15
C VAL A 82 13.88 -2.01 4.91
N PHE A 83 13.91 -3.19 4.30
CA PHE A 83 12.91 -3.57 3.30
C PHE A 83 11.84 -4.41 3.96
N MET A 84 10.62 -3.93 3.91
CA MET A 84 9.39 -4.61 4.28
C MET A 84 8.24 -3.89 3.57
N ASP A 85 7.02 -4.38 3.72
CA ASP A 85 5.84 -3.58 3.49
C ASP A 85 4.81 -3.88 4.56
N ASP A 86 4.00 -2.89 4.88
CA ASP A 86 2.91 -2.96 5.85
C ASP A 86 1.56 -2.80 5.11
N ALA A 87 0.49 -3.37 5.65
CA ALA A 87 -0.82 -3.31 5.03
C ALA A 87 -1.47 -1.91 5.08
N ASN A 88 -1.10 -1.06 6.04
CA ASN A 88 -1.69 0.26 6.21
C ASN A 88 -1.15 1.25 5.16
N VAL A 89 -2.05 2.00 4.52
CA VAL A 89 -1.70 3.00 3.49
C VAL A 89 -1.44 4.37 4.14
N PRO A 90 -0.37 5.12 3.79
CA PRO A 90 0.63 4.85 2.75
C PRO A 90 1.59 3.68 3.04
N SER A 91 1.60 2.71 2.12
CA SER A 91 2.52 1.57 2.04
C SER A 91 3.24 1.57 0.69
N LEU A 92 4.30 0.77 0.52
CA LEU A 92 5.03 0.69 -0.76
C LEU A 92 4.15 0.14 -1.88
N SER A 93 3.38 -0.91 -1.60
CA SER A 93 2.40 -1.46 -2.54
C SER A 93 1.19 -0.55 -2.74
N GLY A 94 0.87 0.31 -1.76
CA GLY A 94 -0.29 1.21 -1.79
C GLY A 94 -0.06 2.56 -2.49
N LEU A 95 1.13 2.84 -3.03
CA LEU A 95 1.44 4.16 -3.59
C LEU A 95 0.49 4.60 -4.73
N PRO A 96 0.08 3.73 -5.69
CA PRO A 96 -0.85 4.14 -6.74
C PRO A 96 -2.27 4.44 -6.22
N LEU A 97 -2.71 3.79 -5.14
CA LEU A 97 -4.05 4.01 -4.55
C LEU A 97 -4.27 5.45 -4.08
N ILE A 98 -3.18 6.16 -3.79
CA ILE A 98 -3.19 7.53 -3.25
C ILE A 98 -2.54 8.54 -4.22
N ASP A 99 -2.48 8.17 -5.51
CA ASP A 99 -1.89 8.95 -6.61
C ASP A 99 -0.46 9.45 -6.34
N VAL A 100 0.38 8.60 -5.75
CA VAL A 100 1.79 8.94 -5.52
C VAL A 100 2.66 8.59 -6.72
N VAL A 101 2.35 7.49 -7.39
CA VAL A 101 3.10 6.98 -8.54
C VAL A 101 2.14 6.36 -9.55
N ASP A 102 2.51 6.41 -10.84
CA ASP A 102 1.81 5.65 -11.87
C ASP A 102 1.94 4.15 -11.58
N LYS A 103 0.83 3.40 -11.72
CA LYS A 103 0.83 1.95 -11.47
C LYS A 103 1.76 1.17 -12.42
N GLN A 104 2.12 1.74 -13.57
CA GLN A 104 3.07 1.17 -14.53
C GLN A 104 4.50 1.64 -14.32
N ASP A 105 4.79 2.43 -13.29
CA ASP A 105 6.17 2.82 -12.98
C ASP A 105 7.01 1.56 -12.68
N PRO A 106 8.17 1.41 -13.35
CA PRO A 106 8.96 0.18 -13.25
C PRO A 106 9.59 -0.02 -11.87
N ILE A 107 9.91 1.05 -11.12
CA ILE A 107 10.41 0.93 -9.74
C ILE A 107 9.28 0.50 -8.82
N PHE A 108 8.09 1.10 -8.96
CA PHE A 108 6.90 0.69 -8.22
C PHE A 108 6.55 -0.78 -8.48
N LEU A 109 6.44 -1.21 -9.73
CA LEU A 109 6.10 -2.59 -10.07
C LEU A 109 7.07 -3.60 -9.45
N ARG A 110 8.38 -3.33 -9.50
CA ARG A 110 9.38 -4.17 -8.81
C ARG A 110 9.22 -4.15 -7.29
N THR A 111 8.97 -2.96 -6.72
CA THR A 111 8.81 -2.78 -5.27
C THR A 111 7.58 -3.54 -4.78
N ALA A 112 6.43 -3.39 -5.45
CA ALA A 112 5.19 -4.08 -5.13
C ALA A 112 5.32 -5.61 -5.29
N ALA A 113 6.03 -6.08 -6.33
CA ALA A 113 6.32 -7.50 -6.50
C ALA A 113 7.20 -8.06 -5.37
N LEU A 114 8.21 -7.30 -4.92
CA LEU A 114 9.08 -7.71 -3.82
C LEU A 114 8.36 -7.66 -2.46
N ALA A 115 7.48 -6.67 -2.26
CA ALA A 115 6.60 -6.55 -1.10
C ALA A 115 5.62 -7.75 -0.98
N TRP A 116 5.14 -8.27 -2.12
CA TRP A 116 4.33 -9.49 -2.20
C TRP A 116 5.19 -10.75 -2.41
N SER A 117 6.20 -10.93 -1.57
CA SER A 117 7.04 -12.12 -1.59
C SER A 117 7.60 -12.41 -0.21
N GLU A 118 8.17 -13.60 0.00
CA GLU A 118 8.85 -13.98 1.25
C GLU A 118 10.04 -13.06 1.61
N ARG A 119 10.46 -12.16 0.70
CA ARG A 119 11.42 -11.10 1.02
C ARG A 119 10.84 -10.07 2.00
N ASN A 120 9.53 -9.84 1.98
CA ASN A 120 8.85 -9.05 2.98
C ASN A 120 8.58 -9.92 4.23
N PRO A 121 9.14 -9.59 5.41
CA PRO A 121 8.93 -10.38 6.62
C PRO A 121 7.46 -10.40 7.10
N TYR A 122 6.63 -9.50 6.59
CA TYR A 122 5.19 -9.43 6.90
C TYR A 122 4.30 -9.88 5.74
N PHE A 123 4.87 -10.52 4.72
CA PHE A 123 4.10 -11.28 3.76
C PHE A 123 3.87 -12.70 4.29
N PHE A 124 2.61 -13.10 4.34
CA PHE A 124 2.19 -14.40 4.85
C PHE A 124 1.46 -15.19 3.79
N LYS A 125 1.73 -16.49 3.75
CA LYS A 125 1.06 -17.46 2.88
C LYS A 125 0.54 -18.61 3.73
N GLY A 126 -0.77 -18.82 3.67
CA GLY A 126 -1.46 -19.89 4.38
C GLY A 126 -2.45 -20.62 3.49
N THR A 127 -3.20 -21.51 4.12
CA THR A 127 -4.24 -22.33 3.49
C THR A 127 -5.49 -21.54 3.12
N ALA A 128 -5.78 -20.43 3.81
CA ALA A 128 -6.95 -19.60 3.53
C ALA A 128 -6.66 -18.47 2.53
N ALA A 129 -5.51 -17.80 2.67
CA ALA A 129 -5.09 -16.73 1.75
C ALA A 129 -3.59 -16.44 1.82
N GLU A 130 -3.14 -15.56 0.93
CA GLU A 130 -1.84 -14.91 0.98
C GLU A 130 -2.03 -13.39 1.03
N GLY A 131 -1.14 -12.70 1.73
CA GLY A 131 -1.19 -11.24 1.81
C GLY A 131 -0.21 -10.65 2.80
N ILE A 132 -0.27 -9.33 2.93
CA ILE A 132 0.62 -8.57 3.80
C ILE A 132 -0.12 -8.22 5.09
N GLY A 133 0.57 -8.33 6.22
CA GLY A 133 0.13 -7.81 7.51
C GLY A 133 1.04 -6.68 7.99
N GLY A 134 1.56 -6.84 9.20
CA GLY A 134 2.46 -5.89 9.83
C GLY A 134 2.78 -6.30 11.27
N PRO A 135 3.72 -5.62 11.95
CA PRO A 135 4.04 -5.93 13.33
C PRO A 135 2.90 -5.61 14.32
N HIS A 136 1.93 -4.77 13.93
CA HIS A 136 0.84 -4.32 14.79
C HIS A 136 0.06 -5.47 15.46
N ILE A 137 -0.38 -6.44 14.65
CA ILE A 137 -1.07 -7.64 15.14
C ILE A 137 -0.10 -8.81 15.31
N GLY A 138 0.98 -8.82 14.51
CA GLY A 138 2.03 -9.83 14.57
C GLY A 138 1.97 -10.84 13.42
N LEU A 139 2.72 -11.93 13.60
CA LEU A 139 2.95 -12.94 12.56
C LEU A 139 1.66 -13.66 12.16
N ASP A 140 1.61 -14.10 10.91
CA ASP A 140 0.54 -14.90 10.30
C ASP A 140 -0.82 -14.21 10.17
N MET A 141 -0.92 -12.93 10.54
CA MET A 141 -2.15 -12.15 10.47
C MET A 141 -2.16 -11.27 9.21
N ILE A 142 -2.89 -11.71 8.19
CA ILE A 142 -3.06 -11.01 6.92
C ILE A 142 -4.12 -9.92 7.07
N TRP A 143 -3.86 -8.74 6.54
CA TRP A 143 -4.84 -7.66 6.52
C TRP A 143 -5.58 -7.63 5.17
N PRO A 144 -6.93 -7.63 5.14
CA PRO A 144 -7.72 -7.54 3.91
C PRO A 144 -7.34 -6.35 3.02
N MET A 145 -6.90 -5.24 3.63
CA MET A 145 -6.44 -4.07 2.90
C MET A 145 -5.31 -4.37 1.92
N SER A 146 -4.35 -5.23 2.26
CA SER A 146 -3.26 -5.60 1.35
C SER A 146 -3.77 -6.36 0.12
N ILE A 147 -4.77 -7.23 0.30
CA ILE A 147 -5.41 -7.98 -0.78
C ILE A 147 -6.22 -7.03 -1.68
N ILE A 148 -6.90 -6.04 -1.09
CA ILE A 148 -7.60 -5.00 -1.86
C ILE A 148 -6.61 -4.17 -2.67
N THR A 149 -5.50 -3.73 -2.05
CA THR A 149 -4.42 -3.01 -2.74
C THR A 149 -3.87 -3.81 -3.91
N ARG A 150 -3.60 -5.10 -3.72
CA ARG A 150 -3.16 -5.99 -4.80
C ARG A 150 -4.16 -6.05 -5.94
N ALA A 151 -5.46 -6.17 -5.64
CA ALA A 151 -6.50 -6.22 -6.66
C ALA A 151 -6.58 -4.91 -7.46
N MET A 152 -6.48 -3.76 -6.79
CA MET A 152 -6.53 -2.43 -7.41
C MET A 152 -5.32 -2.16 -8.31
N ASN A 153 -4.15 -2.73 -7.99
CA ASN A 153 -2.94 -2.60 -8.80
C ASN A 153 -2.84 -3.62 -9.95
N ALA A 154 -3.67 -4.67 -9.96
CA ALA A 154 -3.55 -5.75 -10.93
C ALA A 154 -4.09 -5.35 -12.32
N ASP A 155 -3.35 -5.74 -13.36
CA ASP A 155 -3.77 -5.58 -14.75
C ASP A 155 -4.38 -6.85 -15.36
N ASP A 156 -4.30 -7.99 -14.67
CA ASP A 156 -4.83 -9.26 -15.13
C ASP A 156 -6.07 -9.73 -14.33
N ASP A 157 -7.03 -10.31 -15.05
CA ASP A 157 -8.29 -10.78 -14.47
C ASP A 157 -8.10 -11.89 -13.42
N ALA A 158 -7.06 -12.72 -13.57
CA ALA A 158 -6.84 -13.86 -12.69
C ALA A 158 -6.44 -13.42 -11.28
N THR A 159 -5.53 -12.44 -11.18
CA THR A 159 -5.14 -11.83 -9.90
C THR A 159 -6.33 -11.15 -9.23
N ILE A 160 -7.13 -10.38 -9.98
CA ILE A 160 -8.31 -9.70 -9.43
C ILE A 160 -9.31 -10.71 -8.89
N LEU A 161 -9.64 -11.75 -9.67
CA LEU A 161 -10.57 -12.81 -9.23
C LEU A 161 -10.06 -13.55 -8.00
N GLN A 162 -8.77 -13.84 -7.92
CA GLN A 162 -8.19 -14.51 -6.76
C GLN A 162 -8.28 -13.63 -5.51
N CYS A 163 -8.03 -12.33 -5.62
CA CYS A 163 -8.18 -11.38 -4.52
C CYS A 163 -9.65 -11.29 -4.06
N LEU A 164 -10.60 -11.19 -5.00
CA LEU A 164 -12.03 -11.19 -4.69
C LEU A 164 -12.47 -12.48 -4.00
N ARG A 165 -11.95 -13.64 -4.45
CA ARG A 165 -12.19 -14.93 -3.79
C ARG A 165 -11.70 -14.91 -2.36
N TRP A 166 -10.44 -14.52 -2.12
CA TRP A 166 -9.89 -14.45 -0.77
C TRP A 166 -10.75 -13.55 0.12
N LEU A 167 -11.04 -12.32 -0.30
CA LEU A 167 -11.87 -11.38 0.48
C LEU A 167 -13.25 -11.95 0.80
N LYS A 168 -13.87 -12.67 -0.15
CA LYS A 168 -15.16 -13.35 0.05
C LYS A 168 -15.07 -14.55 0.97
N THR A 169 -13.95 -15.27 1.04
CA THR A 169 -13.82 -16.48 1.86
C THR A 169 -13.16 -16.25 3.21
N THR A 170 -12.59 -15.06 3.46
CA THR A 170 -11.85 -14.76 4.70
C THR A 170 -12.54 -13.77 5.65
N HIS A 171 -13.82 -13.45 5.42
CA HIS A 171 -14.59 -12.57 6.31
C HIS A 171 -15.12 -13.26 7.58
N GLY A 172 -14.64 -14.45 7.95
CA GLY A 172 -15.03 -15.14 9.19
C GLY A 172 -16.55 -15.41 9.37
N GLY A 173 -17.33 -15.41 8.28
CA GLY A 173 -18.80 -15.52 8.33
C GLY A 173 -19.57 -14.21 8.65
N THR A 174 -18.89 -13.07 8.81
CA THR A 174 -19.52 -11.80 9.22
C THR A 174 -20.10 -10.96 8.08
N GLY A 175 -19.59 -11.12 6.85
CA GLY A 175 -19.94 -10.28 5.72
C GLY A 175 -19.26 -8.91 5.70
N PHE A 176 -18.31 -8.65 6.60
CA PHE A 176 -17.55 -7.40 6.69
C PHE A 176 -16.05 -7.63 6.51
N MET A 177 -15.33 -6.57 6.12
CA MET A 177 -13.87 -6.57 6.16
C MET A 177 -13.39 -6.30 7.58
N HIS A 178 -12.40 -7.08 8.00
CA HIS A 178 -11.74 -7.01 9.30
C HIS A 178 -10.42 -6.25 9.20
N GLU A 179 -9.77 -6.00 10.34
CA GLU A 179 -8.40 -5.46 10.36
C GLU A 179 -7.41 -6.50 9.87
N SER A 180 -7.43 -7.68 10.48
CA SER A 180 -6.63 -8.81 10.04
C SER A 180 -7.36 -10.13 10.28
N PHE A 181 -6.88 -11.19 9.63
CA PHE A 181 -7.32 -12.56 9.83
C PHE A 181 -6.11 -13.51 9.73
N HIS A 182 -6.15 -14.62 10.47
CA HIS A 182 -5.08 -15.60 10.45
C HIS A 182 -5.02 -16.30 9.09
N LYS A 183 -3.82 -16.46 8.52
CA LYS A 183 -3.57 -17.01 7.18
C LYS A 183 -4.18 -18.40 6.93
N ASP A 184 -4.39 -19.16 8.00
CA ASP A 184 -4.95 -20.53 7.97
C ASP A 184 -6.36 -20.65 8.58
N ASP A 185 -6.82 -19.64 9.34
CA ASP A 185 -8.14 -19.69 9.99
C ASP A 185 -8.78 -18.29 10.01
N PRO A 186 -9.62 -17.95 9.03
CA PRO A 186 -10.22 -16.62 8.95
C PRO A 186 -11.24 -16.31 10.05
N LYS A 187 -11.63 -17.29 10.88
CA LYS A 187 -12.46 -17.02 12.08
C LYS A 187 -11.63 -16.40 13.21
N ASN A 188 -10.31 -16.58 13.19
CA ASN A 188 -9.39 -15.81 14.02
C ASN A 188 -9.08 -14.48 13.33
N PHE A 189 -9.94 -13.49 13.57
CA PHE A 189 -9.80 -12.15 13.01
C PHE A 189 -9.81 -11.07 14.10
N THR A 190 -9.34 -9.88 13.74
CA THR A 190 -9.33 -8.70 14.61
C THR A 190 -10.27 -7.61 14.06
N ARG A 191 -10.83 -6.80 14.97
CA ARG A 191 -11.80 -5.72 14.67
C ARG A 191 -12.94 -6.14 13.73
N SER A 192 -14.01 -6.64 14.33
CA SER A 192 -15.27 -6.94 13.62
C SER A 192 -15.91 -5.73 12.94
N TRP A 193 -15.58 -4.51 13.36
CA TRP A 193 -16.09 -3.27 12.77
C TRP A 193 -14.94 -2.33 12.40
N PHE A 194 -14.58 -2.33 11.11
CA PHE A 194 -13.55 -1.47 10.56
C PHE A 194 -14.07 -0.74 9.31
N ALA A 195 -14.59 0.47 9.52
CA ALA A 195 -15.23 1.26 8.47
C ALA A 195 -14.30 1.56 7.27
N TRP A 196 -13.01 1.80 7.53
CA TRP A 196 -12.04 2.05 6.45
C TRP A 196 -11.86 0.84 5.54
N ALA A 197 -11.60 -0.35 6.09
CA ALA A 197 -11.46 -1.57 5.30
C ALA A 197 -12.75 -1.88 4.50
N ASN A 198 -13.92 -1.64 5.11
CA ASN A 198 -15.22 -1.77 4.42
C ASN A 198 -15.36 -0.78 3.25
N ALA A 199 -14.99 0.48 3.44
CA ALA A 199 -15.03 1.49 2.39
C ALA A 199 -14.07 1.17 1.24
N LEU A 200 -12.85 0.70 1.57
CA LEU A 200 -11.85 0.31 0.58
C LEU A 200 -12.31 -0.90 -0.25
N PHE A 201 -12.99 -1.87 0.38
CA PHE A 201 -13.63 -2.97 -0.35
C PHE A 201 -14.75 -2.46 -1.28
N GLY A 202 -15.58 -1.53 -0.81
CA GLY A 202 -16.59 -0.88 -1.65
C GLY A 202 -15.97 -0.18 -2.87
N GLN A 203 -14.87 0.54 -2.68
CA GLN A 203 -14.13 1.18 -3.77
C GLN A 203 -13.62 0.15 -4.78
N LEU A 204 -13.06 -0.98 -4.34
CA LEU A 204 -12.66 -2.07 -5.23
C LEU A 204 -13.83 -2.61 -6.07
N ILE A 205 -14.99 -2.82 -5.45
CA ILE A 205 -16.16 -3.32 -6.19
C ILE A 205 -16.63 -2.31 -7.24
N VAL A 206 -16.64 -1.02 -6.92
CA VAL A 206 -16.97 0.04 -7.89
C VAL A 206 -15.98 0.06 -9.05
N GLU A 207 -14.68 0.00 -8.77
CA GLU A 207 -13.61 -0.04 -9.78
C GLU A 207 -13.76 -1.26 -10.71
N VAL A 208 -14.02 -2.45 -10.15
CA VAL A 208 -14.24 -3.66 -10.95
C VAL A 208 -15.53 -3.56 -11.76
N ALA A 209 -16.61 -3.00 -11.20
CA ALA A 209 -17.85 -2.81 -11.92
C ALA A 209 -17.69 -1.87 -13.12
N ASP A 210 -16.91 -0.79 -12.96
CA ASP A 210 -16.70 0.21 -14.00
C ASP A 210 -15.75 -0.29 -15.10
N LYS A 211 -14.63 -0.93 -14.71
CA LYS A 211 -13.56 -1.30 -15.64
C LYS A 211 -13.65 -2.73 -16.15
N ARG A 212 -14.17 -3.66 -15.34
CA ARG A 212 -14.17 -5.11 -15.62
C ARG A 212 -15.45 -5.83 -15.13
N PRO A 213 -16.66 -5.37 -15.52
CA PRO A 213 -17.93 -5.84 -14.96
C PRO A 213 -18.15 -7.35 -15.10
N ALA A 214 -17.61 -7.97 -16.15
CA ALA A 214 -17.71 -9.41 -16.40
C ALA A 214 -17.10 -10.27 -15.26
N LEU A 215 -16.17 -9.72 -14.46
CA LEU A 215 -15.59 -10.43 -13.32
C LEU A 215 -16.59 -10.63 -12.18
N LEU A 216 -17.54 -9.71 -12.00
CA LEU A 216 -18.56 -9.80 -10.93
C LEU A 216 -19.63 -10.85 -11.21
N SER A 217 -19.80 -11.26 -12.48
CA SER A 217 -20.71 -12.35 -12.85
C SER A 217 -20.11 -13.75 -12.72
N ARG A 218 -18.80 -13.87 -12.43
CA ARG A 218 -18.14 -15.17 -12.32
C ARG A 218 -18.33 -15.76 -10.93
N PRO A 219 -18.48 -17.08 -10.80
CA PRO A 219 -18.48 -17.73 -9.50
C PRO A 219 -17.10 -17.59 -8.86
N LEU A 220 -17.08 -16.98 -7.66
CA LEU A 220 -15.92 -16.84 -6.79
C LEU A 220 -15.85 -17.97 -5.77
#